data_AF-A0A6N7M7D4-F1
#
_entry.id   AF-A0A6N7M7D4-F1
#
_cell.length_a   1.000
_cell.length_b   1.000
_cell.length_c   1.000
_cell.angle_alpha   90.00
_cell.angle_beta   90.00
_cell.angle_gamma   90.00
#
_symmetry.space_group_name_H-M   'P 1'
#
loop_
_entity.id
_entity.type
_entity.pdbx_description
1 polymer ?
#
loop_
_entity_poly.entity_id
_entity_poly.type
_entity_poly.pdbx_seq_one_letter_code
_entity_poly.pdbx_strand_id
1 'polypeptide(L)'
;MWFVVWVGLAVLIGYYYKQKGLNSILGFLLSLFASPLIAFIVGALLSPEWRVFEKSKKCPQCAEFVKAGAKICRFCNYEFKEKEMKPERPLTEEEWLEQEMRKKKQKKLNLFFFGISVLGTIIAFLLIWAFINRQVESTKKTDMMRGRIEEKR
;
A
#
# COMPACT_ATOMS: atom_id res chain seq x y z
N MET A 1 7.27 -14.63 12.62
CA MET A 1 6.52 -13.95 13.72
C MET A 1 5.39 -13.06 13.22
N TRP A 2 5.62 -12.13 12.28
CA TRP A 2 4.58 -11.23 11.75
C TRP A 2 3.32 -11.93 11.19
N PHE A 3 3.51 -13.02 10.44
CA PHE A 3 2.41 -13.77 9.82
C PHE A 3 1.45 -14.42 10.84
N VAL A 4 1.99 -14.87 11.97
CA VAL A 4 1.21 -15.51 13.04
C VAL A 4 0.32 -14.47 13.74
N VAL A 5 0.85 -13.27 13.98
CA VAL A 5 0.08 -12.15 14.55
C VAL A 5 -1.04 -11.73 13.60
N TRP A 6 -0.77 -11.66 12.30
CA TRP A 6 -1.75 -11.30 11.28
C TRP A 6 -2.92 -12.30 11.18
N VAL A 7 -2.61 -13.59 11.11
CA VAL A 7 -3.64 -14.65 11.11
C VAL A 7 -4.42 -14.64 12.42
N GLY A 8 -3.76 -14.45 13.56
CA GLY A 8 -4.41 -14.33 14.87
C GLY A 8 -5.43 -13.18 14.94
N LEU A 9 -5.08 -12.01 14.41
CA LEU A 9 -5.98 -10.85 14.34
C LEU A 9 -7.18 -11.11 13.40
N ALA A 10 -6.95 -11.73 12.24
CA ALA A 10 -8.03 -12.08 11.31
C ALA A 10 -9.03 -13.07 11.92
N VAL A 11 -8.53 -14.06 12.68
CA VAL A 11 -9.37 -15.01 13.43
C VAL A 11 -10.14 -14.30 14.54
N LEU A 12 -9.53 -13.33 15.23
CA LEU A 12 -10.18 -12.53 16.27
C LEU A 12 -11.38 -11.73 15.71
N ILE A 13 -11.21 -11.12 14.53
CA ILE A 13 -12.29 -10.40 13.84
C ILE A 13 -13.41 -11.37 13.44
N GLY A 14 -13.07 -12.56 12.91
CA GLY A 14 -14.05 -13.60 12.63
C GLY A 14 -14.82 -14.07 13.87
N TYR A 15 -14.15 -14.16 15.02
CA TYR A 15 -14.77 -14.48 16.30
C TYR A 15 -15.71 -13.37 16.80
N TYR A 16 -15.32 -12.09 16.64
CA TYR A 16 -16.19 -10.96 16.96
C TYR A 16 -17.46 -10.94 16.09
N TYR A 17 -17.35 -11.31 14.81
CA TYR A 17 -18.52 -11.46 13.93
C TYR A 17 -19.43 -12.62 14.36
N LYS A 18 -18.86 -13.72 14.88
CA LYS A 18 -19.62 -14.84 15.44
C LYS A 18 -20.54 -14.40 16.59
N GLN A 19 -20.04 -13.52 17.47
CA GLN A 19 -20.81 -13.03 18.62
C GLN A 19 -22.02 -12.18 18.21
N LYS A 20 -22.02 -11.60 17.01
CA LYS A 20 -23.15 -10.84 16.47
C LYS A 20 -24.12 -11.68 15.63
N GLY A 21 -23.99 -13.01 15.65
CA GLY A 21 -24.84 -13.91 14.87
C GLY A 21 -24.56 -13.87 13.36
N LEU A 22 -23.42 -13.30 12.94
CA LEU A 22 -23.02 -13.19 11.54
C LEU A 22 -22.05 -14.32 11.17
N ASN A 23 -21.91 -14.58 9.86
CA ASN A 23 -21.01 -15.60 9.32
C ASN A 23 -19.55 -15.27 9.65
N SER A 24 -18.92 -16.07 10.53
CA SER A 24 -17.53 -15.88 10.98
C SER A 24 -16.51 -15.95 9.84
N ILE A 25 -16.79 -16.78 8.83
CA ILE A 25 -15.97 -16.92 7.61
C ILE A 25 -15.93 -15.61 6.81
N LEU A 26 -17.04 -14.86 6.79
CA LEU A 26 -17.12 -13.59 6.07
C LEU A 26 -16.23 -12.53 6.74
N GLY A 27 -16.26 -12.44 8.08
CA GLY A 27 -15.41 -11.50 8.83
C GLY A 27 -13.92 -11.78 8.63
N PHE A 28 -13.53 -13.06 8.58
CA PHE A 28 -12.16 -13.48 8.29
C PHE A 28 -11.71 -13.08 6.88
N LEU A 29 -12.51 -13.40 5.85
CA LEU A 29 -12.20 -13.06 4.46
C LEU A 29 -12.12 -11.54 4.23
N LEU A 30 -12.98 -10.77 4.90
CA LEU A 30 -12.95 -9.30 4.82
C LEU A 30 -11.60 -8.73 5.31
N SER A 31 -11.12 -9.24 6.45
CA SER A 31 -9.83 -8.83 7.02
C SER A 31 -8.65 -9.23 6.13
N LEU A 32 -8.74 -10.40 5.51
CA LEU A 32 -7.71 -10.95 4.63
C LEU A 32 -7.51 -10.06 3.38
N PHE A 33 -8.61 -9.63 2.76
CA PHE A 33 -8.59 -8.80 1.54
C PHE A 33 -8.40 -7.30 1.82
N ALA A 34 -8.73 -6.80 3.00
CA ALA A 34 -8.48 -5.42 3.38
C ALA A 34 -6.97 -5.11 3.47
N SER A 35 -6.13 -6.08 3.89
CA SER A 35 -4.68 -5.87 4.05
C SER A 35 -3.95 -5.56 2.73
N PRO A 36 -4.13 -6.32 1.63
CA PRO A 36 -3.61 -5.96 0.31
C PRO A 36 -4.11 -4.61 -0.21
N LEU A 37 -5.38 -4.28 0.07
CA LEU A 37 -5.98 -3.01 -0.35
C LEU A 37 -5.30 -1.83 0.34
N ILE A 38 -5.07 -1.93 1.66
CA ILE A 38 -4.38 -0.91 2.44
C ILE A 38 -2.92 -0.76 1.96
N ALA A 39 -2.22 -1.87 1.72
CA ALA A 39 -0.86 -1.83 1.20
C ALA A 39 -0.78 -1.17 -0.18
N PHE A 40 -1.75 -1.44 -1.06
CA PHE A 40 -1.84 -0.80 -2.38
C PHE A 40 -2.10 0.71 -2.27
N ILE A 41 -3.01 1.13 -1.39
CA ILE A 41 -3.32 2.55 -1.14
C ILE A 41 -2.09 3.28 -0.58
N VAL A 42 -1.40 2.69 0.40
CA VAL A 42 -0.19 3.26 0.99
C VAL A 42 0.93 3.37 -0.05
N GLY A 43 1.15 2.35 -0.88
CA GLY A 43 2.14 2.38 -1.96
C GLY A 43 1.82 3.40 -3.06
N ALA A 44 0.53 3.66 -3.32
CA ALA A 44 0.09 4.67 -4.28
C ALA A 44 0.18 6.10 -3.74
N LEU A 45 -0.05 6.30 -2.43
CA LEU A 45 0.05 7.60 -1.75
C LEU A 45 1.50 8.00 -1.47
N LEU A 46 2.38 7.04 -1.16
CA LEU A 46 3.80 7.30 -1.00
C LEU A 46 4.43 7.50 -2.38
N SER A 47 4.55 8.76 -2.80
CA SER A 47 5.33 9.14 -3.97
C SER A 47 6.79 8.65 -3.82
N PRO A 48 7.45 8.20 -4.91
CA PRO A 48 8.78 7.56 -4.88
C PRO A 48 9.95 8.50 -4.50
N GLU A 49 9.66 9.70 -4.01
CA GLU A 49 10.64 10.78 -3.78
C GLU A 49 11.63 10.46 -2.65
N TRP A 50 11.32 9.49 -1.78
CA TRP A 50 12.14 9.15 -0.62
C TRP A 50 13.34 8.23 -0.91
N ARG A 51 13.57 7.83 -2.17
CA ARG A 51 14.81 7.12 -2.54
C ARG A 51 15.94 8.09 -2.88
N VAL A 52 16.33 8.92 -1.91
CA VAL A 52 17.70 9.46 -1.89
C VAL A 52 18.61 8.32 -1.43
N PHE A 53 18.78 7.31 -2.29
CA PHE A 53 19.91 6.40 -2.16
C PHE A 53 21.13 7.27 -2.42
N GLU A 54 21.77 7.71 -1.34
CA GLU A 54 23.05 8.40 -1.40
C GLU A 54 24.01 7.44 -2.11
N LYS A 55 24.23 7.66 -3.42
CA LYS A 55 25.06 6.78 -4.23
C LYS A 55 26.40 6.65 -3.52
N SER A 56 26.80 5.43 -3.19
CA SER A 56 28.10 5.13 -2.60
C SER A 56 28.99 4.46 -3.65
N LYS A 57 30.30 4.65 -3.53
CA LYS A 57 31.32 3.99 -4.34
C LYS A 57 32.28 3.26 -3.42
N LYS A 58 32.80 2.12 -3.88
CA LYS A 58 33.79 1.33 -3.14
C LYS A 58 35.19 1.90 -3.41
N CYS A 59 35.98 2.11 -2.37
CA CYS A 59 37.36 2.54 -2.50
C CYS A 59 38.24 1.39 -3.05
N PRO A 60 39.09 1.62 -4.07
CA PRO A 60 39.95 0.57 -4.61
C PRO A 60 41.15 0.21 -3.71
N GLN A 61 41.52 1.07 -2.77
CA GLN A 61 42.66 0.85 -1.87
C GLN A 61 42.29 0.11 -0.59
N CYS A 62 41.23 0.54 0.10
CA CYS A 62 40.83 -0.03 1.39
C CYS A 62 39.52 -0.82 1.35
N ALA A 63 38.88 -0.96 0.19
CA ALA A 63 37.60 -1.65 -0.01
C ALA A 63 36.39 -1.09 0.75
N GLU A 64 36.52 0.05 1.43
CA GLU A 64 35.44 0.66 2.21
C GLU A 64 34.46 1.46 1.33
N PHE A 65 33.20 1.58 1.77
CA PHE A 65 32.17 2.36 1.06
C PHE A 65 32.22 3.85 1.44
N VAL A 66 32.35 4.71 0.43
CA VAL A 66 32.39 6.17 0.57
C VAL A 66 31.34 6.82 -0.33
N LYS A 67 30.97 8.08 -0.04
CA LYS A 67 30.01 8.84 -0.86
C LYS A 67 30.50 8.92 -2.32
N ALA A 68 29.59 8.81 -3.29
CA ALA A 68 29.95 8.85 -4.71
C ALA A 68 30.71 10.13 -5.09
N GLY A 69 30.33 11.26 -4.49
CA GLY A 69 31.00 12.56 -4.67
C GLY A 69 32.30 12.77 -3.88
N ALA A 70 32.77 11.79 -3.11
CA ALA A 70 34.00 11.96 -2.33
C ALA A 70 35.23 12.07 -3.24
N LYS A 71 35.98 13.17 -3.15
CA LYS A 71 37.28 13.33 -3.84
C LYS A 71 38.39 12.54 -3.17
N ILE A 72 38.31 12.38 -1.84
CA ILE A 72 39.28 11.65 -1.03
C ILE A 72 38.53 10.63 -0.16
N CYS A 73 39.09 9.42 -0.04
CA CYS A 73 38.57 8.41 0.88
C CYS A 73 38.85 8.80 2.34
N ARG A 74 37.81 8.86 3.19
CA ARG A 74 37.97 9.19 4.62
C ARG A 74 38.72 8.16 5.48
N PHE A 75 38.99 6.97 4.93
CA PHE A 75 39.57 5.84 5.68
C PHE A 75 41.05 5.61 5.37
N CYS A 76 41.44 5.72 4.09
CA CYS A 76 42.81 5.46 3.64
C CYS A 76 43.43 6.66 2.90
N ASN A 77 42.72 7.79 2.83
CA ASN A 77 43.14 9.00 2.15
C ASN A 77 43.46 8.84 0.65
N TYR A 78 43.01 7.74 0.02
CA TYR A 78 43.10 7.56 -1.42
C TYR A 78 42.34 8.69 -2.16
N GLU A 79 43.04 9.38 -3.04
CA GLU A 79 42.49 10.43 -3.89
C GLU A 79 41.87 9.82 -5.15
N PHE A 80 40.56 10.01 -5.31
CA PHE A 80 39.84 9.57 -6.50
C PHE A 80 40.14 10.56 -7.62
N LYS A 81 40.77 10.09 -8.70
CA LYS A 81 40.87 10.85 -9.94
C LYS A 81 39.46 11.18 -10.40
N GLU A 82 39.11 12.47 -10.45
CA GLU A 82 37.85 12.94 -11.02
C GLU A 82 37.81 12.43 -12.46
N LYS A 83 36.99 11.40 -12.73
CA LYS A 83 36.52 11.20 -14.08
C LYS A 83 35.74 12.47 -14.38
N GLU A 84 36.21 13.24 -15.35
CA GLU A 84 35.55 14.43 -15.87
C GLU A 84 34.05 14.12 -15.93
N MET A 85 33.31 14.68 -14.97
CA MET A 85 31.86 14.68 -15.03
C MET A 85 31.59 15.48 -16.28
N LYS A 86 31.24 14.79 -17.37
CA LYS A 86 30.76 15.43 -18.59
C LYS A 86 29.73 16.45 -18.10
N PRO A 87 29.94 17.76 -18.32
CA PRO A 87 29.01 18.76 -17.81
C PRO A 87 27.64 18.32 -18.28
N GLU A 88 26.70 18.20 -17.34
CA GLU A 88 25.30 17.95 -17.68
C GLU A 88 24.94 18.99 -18.71
N ARG A 89 24.74 18.56 -19.96
CA ARG A 89 24.44 19.50 -21.03
C ARG A 89 23.21 20.27 -20.55
N PRO A 90 23.17 21.61 -20.66
CA PRO A 90 21.94 22.33 -20.41
C PRO A 90 20.86 21.70 -21.27
N LEU A 91 19.81 21.21 -20.60
CA LEU A 91 18.68 20.55 -21.23
C LEU A 91 18.11 21.50 -22.28
N THR A 92 17.87 21.02 -23.50
CA THR A 92 17.29 21.90 -24.53
C THR A 92 15.85 22.26 -24.13
N GLU A 93 15.36 23.40 -24.61
CA GLU A 93 13.99 23.85 -24.32
C GLU A 93 12.95 22.80 -24.74
N GLU A 94 13.21 22.08 -25.84
CA GLU A 94 12.41 20.95 -26.34
C GLU A 94 12.39 19.77 -25.36
N GLU A 95 13.56 19.35 -24.84
CA GLU A 95 13.67 18.27 -23.86
C GLU A 95 13.01 18.65 -22.52
N TRP A 96 13.10 19.91 -22.12
CA TRP A 96 12.44 20.43 -20.91
C TRP A 96 10.92 20.35 -21.03
N LEU A 97 10.38 20.79 -22.17
CA LEU A 97 8.94 20.68 -22.47
C LEU A 97 8.51 19.21 -22.49
N GLU A 98 9.28 18.31 -23.10
CA GLU A 98 8.94 16.88 -23.11
C GLU A 98 8.90 16.29 -21.69
N GLN A 99 9.87 16.65 -20.84
CA GLN A 99 9.89 16.22 -19.44
C GLN A 99 8.72 16.76 -18.63
N GLU A 100 8.37 18.03 -18.78
CA GLU A 100 7.18 18.61 -18.14
C GLU A 100 5.92 17.90 -18.59
N MET A 101 5.78 17.64 -19.89
CA MET A 101 4.63 16.95 -20.47
C MET A 101 4.53 15.52 -19.93
N ARG A 102 5.64 14.79 -19.83
CA ARG A 102 5.69 13.47 -19.18
C ARG A 102 5.27 13.53 -17.72
N LYS A 103 5.77 14.51 -16.95
CA LYS A 103 5.38 14.71 -15.54
C LYS A 103 3.89 15.03 -15.40
N LYS A 104 3.35 15.93 -16.24
CA LYS A 104 1.91 16.28 -16.27
C LYS A 104 1.05 15.06 -16.63
N LYS A 105 1.45 14.29 -17.65
CA LYS A 105 0.78 13.06 -18.07
C LYS A 105 0.81 11.99 -16.97
N GLN A 106 1.96 11.79 -16.33
CA GLN A 106 2.12 10.85 -15.21
C GLN A 106 1.22 11.25 -14.03
N LYS A 107 1.22 12.53 -13.64
CA LYS A 107 0.33 13.04 -12.57
C LYS A 107 -1.14 12.81 -12.91
N LYS A 108 -1.54 13.12 -14.15
CA LYS A 108 -2.93 12.92 -14.61
C LYS A 108 -3.33 11.45 -14.59
N LEU A 109 -2.42 10.56 -14.98
CA LEU A 109 -2.65 9.12 -14.96
C LEU A 109 -2.76 8.56 -13.53
N ASN A 110 -1.85 8.96 -12.64
CA ASN A 110 -1.92 8.58 -11.23
C ASN A 110 -3.20 9.10 -10.57
N LEU A 111 -3.63 10.33 -10.89
CA LEU A 111 -4.88 10.91 -10.40
C LEU A 111 -6.11 10.12 -10.87
N PHE A 112 -6.10 9.66 -12.13
CA PHE A 112 -7.16 8.81 -12.66
C PHE A 112 -7.25 7.46 -11.94
N PHE A 113 -6.11 6.78 -11.77
CA PHE A 113 -6.07 5.51 -11.02
C PHE A 113 -6.45 5.67 -9.55
N PHE A 114 -6.05 6.80 -8.93
CA PHE A 114 -6.47 7.13 -7.57
C PHE A 114 -8.00 7.29 -7.48
N GLY A 115 -8.61 7.98 -8.44
CA GLY A 115 -10.07 8.11 -8.54
C GLY A 115 -10.77 6.75 -8.64
N ILE A 116 -10.29 5.85 -9.50
CA ILE A 116 -10.83 4.48 -9.62
C ILE A 116 -10.67 3.70 -8.31
N SER A 117 -9.50 3.79 -7.67
CA SER A 117 -9.24 3.10 -6.40
C SER A 117 -10.20 3.58 -5.30
N VAL A 118 -10.38 4.89 -5.16
CA VAL A 118 -11.31 5.47 -4.17
C VAL A 118 -12.75 5.04 -4.47
N LEU A 119 -13.21 5.17 -5.72
CA LEU A 119 -14.54 4.71 -6.11
C LEU A 119 -14.73 3.21 -5.85
N GLY A 120 -13.72 2.39 -6.16
CA GLY A 120 -13.73 0.96 -5.88
C GLY A 120 -13.86 0.66 -4.38
N THR A 121 -13.15 1.38 -3.52
CA THR A 121 -13.26 1.21 -2.07
C THR A 121 -14.63 1.63 -1.53
N ILE A 122 -15.20 2.73 -2.04
CA ILE A 122 -16.53 3.20 -1.65
C ILE A 122 -17.59 2.20 -2.08
N ILE A 123 -17.54 1.73 -3.33
CA ILE A 123 -18.48 0.73 -3.86
C ILE A 123 -18.37 -0.57 -3.06
N ALA A 124 -17.15 -1.06 -2.81
CA ALA A 124 -16.94 -2.25 -2.00
C ALA A 124 -17.53 -2.08 -0.59
N PHE A 125 -17.29 -0.93 0.06
CA PHE A 125 -17.85 -0.63 1.37
C PHE A 125 -19.38 -0.58 1.36
N LEU A 126 -19.99 0.04 0.35
CA LEU A 126 -21.45 0.08 0.19
C LEU A 126 -22.05 -1.32 -0.05
N LEU A 127 -21.40 -2.14 -0.88
CA LEU A 127 -21.82 -3.53 -1.09
C LEU A 127 -21.69 -4.35 0.19
N ILE A 128 -20.61 -4.17 0.94
CA ILE A 128 -20.41 -4.80 2.25
C ILE A 128 -21.50 -4.35 3.23
N TRP A 129 -21.77 -3.05 3.31
CA TRP A 129 -22.81 -2.49 4.17
C TRP A 129 -24.19 -3.05 3.81
N ALA A 130 -24.56 -3.03 2.53
CA ALA A 130 -25.83 -3.57 2.04
C ALA A 130 -25.94 -5.07 2.34
N PHE A 131 -24.85 -5.81 2.17
CA PHE A 131 -24.80 -7.24 2.47
C PHE A 131 -24.98 -7.51 3.97
N ILE A 132 -24.29 -6.78 4.84
CA ILE A 132 -24.44 -6.90 6.30
C ILE A 132 -25.88 -6.60 6.71
N ASN A 133 -26.46 -5.51 6.19
CA ASN A 133 -27.83 -5.12 6.50
C ASN A 133 -28.83 -6.24 6.10
N ARG A 134 -28.61 -6.87 4.93
CA ARG A 134 -29.41 -7.99 4.46
C ARG A 134 -29.27 -9.25 5.33
N GLN A 135 -28.08 -9.54 5.86
CA GLN A 135 -27.86 -10.67 6.78
C GLN A 135 -28.54 -10.44 8.14
N VAL A 136 -28.53 -9.21 8.66
CA VAL A 136 -29.24 -8.84 9.90
C VAL A 136 -30.76 -8.99 9.76
N GLU A 137 -31.31 -8.63 8.61
CA GLU A 137 -32.73 -8.84 8.30
C GLU A 137 -33.11 -10.34 8.33
N SER A 138 -32.25 -11.19 7.76
CA SER A 138 -32.47 -12.65 7.68
C SER A 138 -32.42 -13.34 9.05
N THR A 139 -31.54 -12.87 9.94
CA THR A 139 -31.39 -13.42 11.30
C THR A 139 -32.60 -13.04 12.18
N LYS A 140 -33.05 -11.78 12.15
CA LYS A 140 -34.31 -11.38 12.82
C LYS A 140 -35.51 -12.23 12.41
N LYS A 141 -35.64 -12.53 11.11
CA LYS A 141 -36.77 -13.34 10.60
C LYS A 141 -36.73 -14.78 11.10
N THR A 142 -35.54 -15.36 11.25
CA THR A 142 -35.37 -16.73 11.75
C THR A 142 -35.64 -16.82 13.25
N ASP A 143 -35.20 -15.82 14.03
CA ASP A 143 -35.50 -15.75 15.46
C ASP A 143 -37.01 -15.60 15.74
N MET A 144 -37.73 -14.79 14.96
CA MET A 144 -39.19 -14.66 15.10
C MET A 144 -39.96 -15.96 14.79
N MET A 145 -39.49 -16.75 13.81
CA MET A 145 -40.09 -18.04 13.48
C MET A 145 -39.85 -19.07 14.60
N ARG A 146 -38.68 -19.03 15.25
CA ARG A 146 -38.35 -19.92 16.36
C ARG A 146 -39.17 -19.64 17.61
N GLY A 147 -39.36 -18.37 17.97
CA GLY A 147 -40.20 -17.99 19.12
C GLY A 147 -41.66 -18.44 18.99
N ARG A 148 -42.23 -18.38 17.77
CA ARG A 148 -43.61 -18.84 17.51
C ARG A 148 -43.75 -20.38 17.59
N ILE A 149 -42.68 -21.13 17.35
CA ILE A 149 -42.69 -22.59 17.49
C ILE A 149 -42.62 -23.01 18.96
N GLU A 150 -41.86 -22.27 19.79
CA GLU A 150 -41.78 -22.50 21.23
C GLU A 150 -43.07 -22.11 21.96
N GLU A 151 -43.77 -21.06 21.53
CA GLU A 151 -45.07 -20.66 22.10
C GLU A 151 -46.20 -21.67 21.80
N LYS A 152 -46.08 -22.46 20.72
CA LYS A 152 -47.08 -23.46 20.32
C LYS A 152 -46.88 -24.84 20.95
N ARG A 153 -45.79 -25.07 21.69
CA ARG A 153 -45.47 -26.35 22.32
C ARG A 153 -45.75 -26.29 23.82
#